data_AF-A0A401PGT3-F1
#
_entry.id   AF-A0A401PGT3-F1
#
_cell.length_a   1.000
_cell.length_b   1.000
_cell.length_c   1.000
_cell.angle_alpha   90.00
_cell.angle_beta   90.00
_cell.angle_gamma   90.00
#
_symmetry.space_group_name_H-M   'P 1'
#
loop_
_entity.id
_entity.type
_entity.pdbx_description
1 polymer ?
#
loop_
_entity_poly.entity_id
_entity_poly.type
_entity_poly.pdbx_seq_one_letter_code
_entity_poly.pdbx_strand_id
1 'polypeptide(L)'
;MEFVLKHNKHRNLREVLKFPNSLNPHLPGSLKLVKEMLSQVLDKHSKSGWIHIGADEVFSLGESPESKQFISEQRGDVGNIFLDHIKEIGNFLVNKYPGLKLLMWDDMMRKISKERIRDSGITEHIAPVVWFYQPDFNIEQVETFLAKYMASGFKNVWFASAFKGATGVSQVWTPIKFHLDNHLRWLQMIKSISKFPSLHLQGLALTGWQRYDHYSTLCELLPVAIPSLVVCMQTVTHGSFTNEVKKKSQQMLGFKNINVDNNVSEGEGTFAGAEIYQMVHRISQNMKSEVTHVLESNSEIKGWFSQYNRKYRFANPRNMDHFGGEVLRVHKQWEEYLGNFRLEMEKIYFSDTVEEWMEVNVNPYMDPLRAFVKDYHDIMALNAKPKQN
;
A
#
# COMPACT_ATOMS: atom_id res chain seq x y z
N MET A 1 -8.36 -10.62 5.78
CA MET A 1 -7.97 -11.86 6.53
C MET A 1 -7.09 -12.84 5.75
N GLU A 2 -6.54 -12.44 4.60
CA GLU A 2 -5.91 -13.36 3.65
C GLU A 2 -4.64 -14.04 4.16
N PHE A 3 -3.85 -13.34 4.99
CA PHE A 3 -2.65 -13.88 5.64
C PHE A 3 -2.91 -15.24 6.31
N VAL A 4 -4.02 -15.38 7.03
CA VAL A 4 -4.36 -16.61 7.76
C VAL A 4 -5.28 -17.52 6.95
N LEU A 5 -6.25 -16.96 6.24
CA LEU A 5 -7.26 -17.73 5.50
C LEU A 5 -6.70 -18.38 4.24
N LYS A 6 -5.53 -17.95 3.71
CA LYS A 6 -4.86 -18.62 2.59
C LYS A 6 -4.46 -20.07 2.89
N HIS A 7 -4.24 -20.40 4.17
CA HIS A 7 -3.79 -21.73 4.59
C HIS A 7 -4.95 -22.74 4.62
N ASN A 8 -4.70 -23.96 4.12
CA ASN A 8 -5.70 -25.04 4.06
C ASN A 8 -6.39 -25.30 5.41
N LYS A 9 -5.66 -25.21 6.52
CA LYS A 9 -6.18 -25.37 7.89
C LYS A 9 -7.34 -24.44 8.23
N HIS A 10 -7.39 -23.26 7.62
CA HIS A 10 -8.40 -22.23 7.89
C HIS A 10 -9.32 -21.97 6.69
N ARG A 11 -9.15 -22.73 5.60
CA ARG A 11 -9.91 -22.52 4.36
C ARG A 11 -11.42 -22.72 4.54
N ASN A 12 -11.80 -23.65 5.42
CA ASN A 12 -13.19 -23.92 5.77
C ASN A 12 -13.85 -22.79 6.58
N LEU A 13 -13.09 -21.82 7.10
CA LEU A 13 -13.62 -20.69 7.87
C LEU A 13 -13.97 -19.47 6.98
N ARG A 14 -13.74 -19.55 5.68
CA ARG A 14 -14.00 -18.44 4.75
C ARG A 14 -15.49 -18.24 4.53
N GLU A 15 -15.89 -16.99 4.35
CA GLU A 15 -17.26 -16.63 3.97
C GLU A 15 -17.61 -17.20 2.60
N VAL A 16 -16.72 -17.00 1.63
CA VAL A 16 -16.80 -17.62 0.32
C VAL A 16 -15.60 -18.53 0.16
N LEU A 17 -15.80 -19.83 -0.04
CA LEU A 17 -14.72 -20.82 -0.07
C LEU A 17 -13.56 -20.44 -1.03
N LYS A 18 -13.89 -19.79 -2.16
CA LYS A 18 -12.94 -19.31 -3.16
C LYS A 18 -12.10 -18.12 -2.68
N PHE A 19 -12.65 -17.25 -1.84
CA PHE A 19 -12.05 -15.96 -1.50
C PHE A 19 -11.46 -15.98 -0.07
N PRO A 20 -10.14 -15.76 0.10
CA PRO A 20 -9.49 -15.73 1.41
C PRO A 20 -9.62 -14.38 2.14
N ASN A 21 -10.41 -13.44 1.62
CA ASN A 21 -10.50 -12.07 2.14
C ASN A 21 -11.28 -11.99 3.47
N SER A 22 -12.38 -12.74 3.59
CA SER A 22 -13.35 -12.64 4.70
C SER A 22 -13.65 -14.00 5.32
N LEU A 23 -13.87 -14.00 6.64
CA LEU A 23 -14.30 -15.18 7.40
C LEU A 23 -15.83 -15.25 7.47
N ASN A 24 -16.37 -16.46 7.61
CA ASN A 24 -17.77 -16.69 7.93
C ASN A 24 -17.97 -16.57 9.44
N PRO A 25 -18.69 -15.56 9.95
CA PRO A 25 -18.85 -15.35 11.39
C PRO A 25 -19.73 -16.40 12.08
N HIS A 26 -20.53 -17.18 11.33
CA HIS A 26 -21.39 -18.23 11.89
C HIS A 26 -20.64 -19.52 12.22
N LEU A 27 -19.42 -19.69 11.69
CA LEU A 27 -18.63 -20.89 11.93
C LEU A 27 -17.91 -20.80 13.29
N PRO A 28 -18.02 -21.81 14.18
CA PRO A 28 -17.45 -21.76 15.53
C PRO A 28 -15.93 -21.47 15.57
N GLY A 29 -15.19 -21.93 14.55
CA GLY A 29 -13.75 -21.71 14.46
C GLY A 29 -13.36 -20.27 14.12
N SER A 30 -14.25 -19.49 13.51
CA SER A 30 -13.95 -18.13 13.06
C SER A 30 -13.74 -17.17 14.22
N LEU A 31 -14.68 -17.14 15.16
CA LEU A 31 -14.58 -16.27 16.33
C LEU A 31 -13.37 -16.66 17.20
N LYS A 32 -13.12 -17.97 17.36
CA LYS A 32 -11.94 -18.47 18.08
C LYS A 32 -10.64 -17.98 17.44
N LEU A 33 -10.51 -18.09 16.12
CA LEU A 33 -9.32 -17.66 15.39
C LEU A 33 -9.03 -16.17 15.60
N VAL A 34 -10.05 -15.32 15.46
CA VAL A 34 -9.89 -13.87 15.64
C VAL A 34 -9.51 -13.52 17.08
N LYS A 35 -10.18 -14.13 18.07
CA LYS A 35 -9.88 -13.91 19.50
C LYS A 35 -8.44 -14.32 19.86
N GLU A 36 -7.94 -15.41 19.27
CA GLU A 36 -6.55 -15.85 19.44
C GLU A 36 -5.56 -14.88 18.82
N MET A 37 -5.79 -14.43 17.57
CA MET A 37 -4.92 -13.46 16.89
C MET A 37 -4.84 -12.13 17.65
N LEU A 38 -5.99 -11.58 18.04
CA LEU A 38 -6.05 -10.32 18.80
C LEU A 38 -5.36 -10.47 20.17
N SER A 39 -5.52 -11.63 20.82
CA SER A 39 -4.83 -11.89 22.09
C SER A 39 -3.32 -11.93 21.93
N GLN A 40 -2.80 -12.64 20.93
CA GLN A 40 -1.36 -12.71 20.69
C GLN A 40 -0.75 -11.31 20.47
N VAL A 41 -1.45 -10.43 19.74
CA VAL A 41 -1.01 -9.04 19.55
C VAL A 41 -1.02 -8.28 20.87
N LEU A 42 -2.11 -8.31 21.62
CA LEU A 42 -2.24 -7.55 22.88
C LEU A 42 -1.30 -8.07 23.99
N ASP A 43 -1.12 -9.38 24.09
CA ASP A 43 -0.24 -10.01 25.07
C ASP A 43 1.22 -9.60 24.84
N LYS A 44 1.61 -9.33 23.58
CA LYS A 44 2.93 -8.77 23.23
C LYS A 44 3.04 -7.26 23.40
N HIS A 45 1.92 -6.55 23.50
CA HIS A 45 1.85 -5.09 23.61
C HIS A 45 1.09 -4.69 24.88
N SER A 46 1.45 -5.28 26.03
CA SER A 46 0.73 -5.13 27.30
C SER A 46 0.61 -3.69 27.84
N LYS A 47 1.40 -2.75 27.30
CA LYS A 47 1.34 -1.32 27.63
C LYS A 47 0.38 -0.53 26.73
N SER A 48 -0.20 -1.16 25.70
CA SER A 48 -1.10 -0.46 24.78
C SER A 48 -2.45 -0.18 25.46
N GLY A 49 -2.89 1.08 25.44
CA GLY A 49 -4.24 1.47 25.84
C GLY A 49 -5.28 1.38 24.72
N TRP A 50 -4.85 1.04 23.50
CA TRP A 50 -5.70 1.03 22.31
C TRP A 50 -5.44 -0.19 21.43
N ILE A 51 -6.46 -0.61 20.68
CA ILE A 51 -6.30 -1.53 19.55
C ILE A 51 -7.25 -1.14 18.43
N HIS A 52 -6.77 -1.23 17.20
CA HIS A 52 -7.61 -1.16 16.01
C HIS A 52 -7.94 -2.58 15.54
N ILE A 53 -9.23 -2.95 15.51
CA ILE A 53 -9.65 -4.32 15.19
C ILE A 53 -9.89 -4.56 13.68
N GLY A 54 -9.71 -3.53 12.85
CA GLY A 54 -9.89 -3.59 11.40
C GLY A 54 -11.37 -3.49 11.03
N ALA A 55 -11.89 -4.54 10.41
CA ALA A 55 -13.29 -4.71 9.98
C ALA A 55 -13.75 -3.85 8.78
N ASP A 56 -12.80 -3.44 7.95
CA ASP A 56 -13.03 -2.81 6.66
C ASP A 56 -13.28 -3.83 5.53
N GLU A 57 -13.98 -3.39 4.49
CA GLU A 57 -13.99 -4.00 3.15
C GLU A 57 -14.39 -5.49 3.08
N VAL A 58 -15.24 -5.98 3.99
CA VAL A 58 -15.79 -7.34 3.97
C VAL A 58 -16.96 -7.49 2.98
N PHE A 59 -16.72 -7.14 1.72
CA PHE A 59 -17.77 -6.98 0.70
C PHE A 59 -18.54 -8.26 0.33
N SER A 60 -17.95 -9.44 0.56
CA SER A 60 -18.59 -10.74 0.31
C SER A 60 -19.37 -11.29 1.50
N LEU A 61 -19.50 -10.53 2.60
CA LEU A 61 -20.26 -10.95 3.77
C LEU A 61 -21.74 -11.15 3.42
N GLY A 62 -22.32 -12.29 3.79
CA GLY A 62 -23.70 -12.64 3.45
C GLY A 62 -23.83 -13.66 2.31
N GLU A 63 -22.72 -14.12 1.73
CA GLU A 63 -22.71 -15.01 0.57
C GLU A 63 -22.65 -16.50 0.93
N SER A 64 -22.22 -16.85 2.14
CA SER A 64 -22.17 -18.24 2.61
C SER A 64 -23.56 -18.87 2.74
N PRO A 65 -23.70 -20.20 2.67
CA PRO A 65 -24.96 -20.88 2.95
C PRO A 65 -25.51 -20.52 4.35
N GLU A 66 -24.65 -20.48 5.36
CA GLU A 66 -25.01 -20.15 6.75
C GLU A 66 -25.50 -18.70 6.87
N SER A 67 -24.81 -17.75 6.24
CA SER A 67 -25.23 -16.34 6.26
C SER A 67 -26.52 -16.11 5.46
N LYS A 68 -26.69 -16.79 4.32
CA LYS A 68 -27.95 -16.73 3.55
C LYS A 68 -29.10 -17.31 4.34
N GLN A 69 -28.87 -18.43 5.03
CA GLN A 69 -29.86 -19.02 5.92
C GLN A 69 -30.24 -18.03 7.03
N PHE A 70 -29.26 -17.44 7.72
CA PHE A 70 -29.48 -16.40 8.74
C PHE A 70 -30.33 -15.23 8.22
N ILE A 71 -30.02 -14.71 7.03
CA ILE A 71 -30.77 -13.59 6.40
C ILE A 71 -32.20 -14.02 6.02
N SER A 72 -32.41 -15.28 5.63
CA SER A 72 -33.72 -15.77 5.20
C SER A 72 -34.65 -16.15 6.35
N GLU A 73 -34.11 -16.73 7.43
CA GLU A 73 -34.87 -17.26 8.56
C GLU A 73 -35.11 -16.21 9.65
N GLN A 74 -34.22 -15.23 9.76
CA GLN A 74 -34.33 -14.11 10.69
C GLN A 74 -34.64 -12.83 9.90
N ARG A 75 -35.33 -11.85 10.49
CA ARG A 75 -35.49 -10.51 9.87
C ARG A 75 -34.18 -9.70 9.88
N GLY A 76 -33.04 -10.35 9.73
CA GLY A 76 -31.71 -9.73 9.74
C GLY A 76 -31.22 -9.41 8.33
N ASP A 77 -30.16 -8.63 8.24
CA ASP A 77 -29.40 -8.44 7.01
C ASP A 77 -27.89 -8.57 7.28
N VAL A 78 -27.08 -8.32 6.24
CA VAL A 78 -25.61 -8.30 6.33
C VAL A 78 -25.10 -7.37 7.44
N GLY A 79 -25.82 -6.27 7.71
CA GLY A 79 -25.49 -5.36 8.80
C GLY A 79 -25.64 -6.01 10.19
N ASN A 80 -26.65 -6.86 10.39
CA ASN A 80 -26.76 -7.65 11.63
C ASN A 80 -25.59 -8.62 11.78
N ILE A 81 -25.27 -9.37 10.72
CA ILE A 81 -24.15 -10.33 10.72
C ILE A 81 -22.85 -9.61 11.13
N PHE A 82 -22.58 -8.45 10.54
CA PHE A 82 -21.43 -7.63 10.86
C PHE A 82 -21.44 -7.14 12.32
N LEU A 83 -22.52 -6.49 12.75
CA LEU A 83 -22.61 -5.89 14.08
C LEU A 83 -22.55 -6.93 15.20
N ASP A 84 -23.19 -8.09 15.04
CA ASP A 84 -23.17 -9.17 16.02
C ASP A 84 -21.76 -9.74 16.18
N HIS A 85 -21.03 -9.92 15.07
CA HIS A 85 -19.62 -10.34 15.12
C HIS A 85 -18.74 -9.32 15.84
N ILE A 86 -18.89 -8.03 15.52
CA ILE A 86 -18.13 -6.95 16.16
C ILE A 86 -18.44 -6.84 17.65
N LYS A 87 -19.71 -6.99 18.04
CA LYS A 87 -20.13 -7.02 19.44
C LYS A 87 -19.44 -8.14 20.21
N GLU A 88 -19.41 -9.35 19.65
CA GLU A 88 -18.75 -10.50 20.28
C GLU A 88 -17.23 -10.31 20.45
N ILE A 89 -16.57 -9.68 19.47
CA ILE A 89 -15.15 -9.31 19.57
C ILE A 89 -14.94 -8.22 20.62
N GLY A 90 -15.76 -7.16 20.59
CA GLY A 90 -15.67 -6.04 21.52
C GLY A 90 -15.84 -6.49 22.98
N ASN A 91 -16.89 -7.27 23.25
CA ASN A 91 -17.16 -7.82 24.58
C ASN A 91 -16.01 -8.70 25.08
N PHE A 92 -15.46 -9.55 24.21
CA PHE A 92 -14.30 -10.37 24.56
C PHE A 92 -13.09 -9.52 24.95
N LEU A 93 -12.77 -8.50 24.16
CA LEU A 93 -11.60 -7.65 24.39
C LEU A 93 -11.74 -6.82 25.66
N VAL A 94 -12.89 -6.20 25.90
CA VAL A 94 -13.11 -5.38 27.10
C VAL A 94 -13.09 -6.23 28.37
N ASN A 95 -13.64 -7.45 28.31
CA ASN A 95 -13.63 -8.37 29.46
C ASN A 95 -12.23 -8.93 29.75
N LYS A 96 -11.45 -9.27 28.72
CA LYS A 96 -10.12 -9.86 28.89
C LYS A 96 -9.03 -8.81 29.17
N TYR A 97 -9.18 -7.60 28.63
CA TYR A 97 -8.22 -6.50 28.75
C TYR A 97 -8.92 -5.23 29.28
N PRO A 98 -9.15 -5.14 30.60
CA PRO A 98 -9.85 -4.01 31.20
C PRO A 98 -9.18 -2.66 30.88
N GLY A 99 -9.99 -1.67 30.48
CA GLY A 99 -9.51 -0.32 30.14
C GLY A 99 -9.02 -0.15 28.71
N LEU A 100 -8.98 -1.21 27.90
CA LEU A 100 -8.63 -1.15 26.49
C LEU A 100 -9.68 -0.38 25.69
N LYS A 101 -9.23 0.56 24.86
CA LYS A 101 -10.09 1.31 23.94
C LYS A 101 -10.02 0.72 22.53
N LEU A 102 -11.17 0.53 21.91
CA LEU A 102 -11.27 -0.16 20.62
C LEU A 102 -11.52 0.84 19.49
N LEU A 103 -10.80 0.68 18.39
CA LEU A 103 -10.98 1.40 17.13
C LEU A 103 -11.38 0.43 16.03
N MET A 104 -12.23 0.87 15.11
CA MET A 104 -12.69 0.06 13.97
C MET A 104 -12.92 0.96 12.76
N TRP A 105 -12.62 0.47 11.56
CA TRP A 105 -12.94 1.18 10.34
C TRP A 105 -14.46 1.37 10.18
N ASP A 106 -14.88 2.50 9.64
CA ASP A 106 -16.29 2.88 9.60
C ASP A 106 -17.06 2.39 8.37
N ASP A 107 -16.38 2.00 7.30
CA ASP A 107 -16.94 1.85 5.95
C ASP A 107 -18.08 0.84 5.89
N MET A 108 -17.93 -0.29 6.58
CA MET A 108 -18.99 -1.31 6.67
C MET A 108 -20.23 -0.80 7.41
N MET A 109 -20.10 0.18 8.31
CA MET A 109 -21.23 0.79 9.00
C MET A 109 -21.94 1.87 8.17
N ARG A 110 -21.37 2.37 7.07
CA ARG A 110 -21.93 3.52 6.31
C ARG A 110 -23.34 3.26 5.79
N LYS A 111 -23.67 2.02 5.41
CA LYS A 111 -25.01 1.62 4.92
C LYS A 111 -25.94 1.09 6.01
N ILE A 112 -25.45 0.85 7.22
CA ILE A 112 -26.27 0.35 8.34
C ILE A 112 -27.04 1.52 8.96
N SER A 113 -28.31 1.28 9.33
CA SER A 113 -29.16 2.31 9.95
C SER A 113 -28.68 2.66 11.36
N LYS A 114 -28.97 3.89 11.80
CA LYS A 114 -28.57 4.38 13.12
C LYS A 114 -29.19 3.56 14.26
N GLU A 115 -30.43 3.10 14.09
CA GLU A 115 -31.14 2.28 15.07
C GLU A 115 -30.42 0.96 15.27
N ARG A 116 -30.04 0.28 14.18
CA ARG A 116 -29.33 -1.01 14.26
C ARG A 116 -27.96 -0.88 14.90
N ILE A 117 -27.20 0.17 14.55
CA ILE A 117 -25.90 0.44 15.17
C ILE A 117 -26.09 0.66 16.68
N ARG A 118 -27.06 1.50 17.08
CA ARG A 118 -27.35 1.75 18.49
C ARG A 118 -27.74 0.47 19.23
N ASP A 119 -28.69 -0.28 18.69
CA ASP A 119 -29.29 -1.44 19.34
C ASP A 119 -28.29 -2.62 19.43
N SER A 120 -27.23 -2.63 18.61
CA SER A 120 -26.14 -3.61 18.74
C SER A 120 -25.31 -3.45 20.02
N GLY A 121 -25.22 -2.23 20.58
CA GLY A 121 -24.41 -1.92 21.76
C GLY A 121 -22.92 -1.66 21.49
N ILE A 122 -22.44 -1.73 20.24
CA ILE A 122 -21.01 -1.55 19.94
C ILE A 122 -20.48 -0.13 20.28
N THR A 123 -21.39 0.85 20.37
CA THR A 123 -21.06 2.27 20.58
C THR A 123 -20.49 2.56 21.97
N GLU A 124 -20.65 1.63 22.91
CA GLU A 124 -20.16 1.76 24.29
C GLU A 124 -18.64 1.62 24.39
N HIS A 125 -18.03 0.86 23.48
CA HIS A 125 -16.64 0.43 23.61
C HIS A 125 -15.77 0.71 22.38
N ILE A 126 -16.39 0.93 21.21
CA ILE A 126 -15.69 1.12 19.93
C ILE A 126 -15.85 2.56 19.45
N ALA A 127 -14.75 3.17 18.99
CA ALA A 127 -14.78 4.43 18.24
C ALA A 127 -14.58 4.16 16.74
N PRO A 128 -15.48 4.63 15.85
CA PRO A 128 -15.27 4.52 14.41
C PRO A 128 -14.09 5.37 13.95
N VAL A 129 -13.32 4.84 13.01
CA VAL A 129 -12.27 5.54 12.28
C VAL A 129 -12.77 5.81 10.87
N VAL A 130 -13.11 7.07 10.59
CA VAL A 130 -13.64 7.50 9.31
C VAL A 130 -12.50 7.79 8.34
N TRP A 131 -12.50 7.12 7.19
CA TRP A 131 -11.39 7.18 6.24
C TRP A 131 -11.85 7.54 4.82
N PHE A 132 -11.03 8.37 4.17
CA PHE A 132 -11.15 8.81 2.78
C PHE A 132 -9.75 9.24 2.33
N TYR A 133 -9.25 8.63 1.27
CA TYR A 133 -7.90 8.91 0.78
C TYR A 133 -7.86 9.82 -0.45
N GLN A 134 -8.99 10.01 -1.13
CA GLN A 134 -9.09 10.97 -2.22
C GLN A 134 -8.96 12.41 -1.69
N PRO A 135 -8.19 13.30 -2.35
CA PRO A 135 -7.96 14.67 -1.86
C PRO A 135 -9.21 15.56 -1.94
N ASP A 136 -10.14 15.23 -2.81
CA ASP A 136 -11.36 15.98 -3.10
C ASP A 136 -12.62 15.37 -2.47
N PHE A 137 -12.48 14.52 -1.45
CA PHE A 137 -13.63 13.87 -0.81
C PHE A 137 -14.69 14.89 -0.34
N ASN A 138 -15.96 14.47 -0.39
CA ASN A 138 -17.09 15.32 -0.05
C ASN A 138 -17.24 15.48 1.48
N ILE A 139 -17.01 16.69 1.99
CA ILE A 139 -17.17 17.02 3.42
C ILE A 139 -18.62 16.81 3.89
N GLU A 140 -19.63 17.18 3.11
CA GLU A 140 -21.03 17.03 3.50
C GLU A 140 -21.43 15.55 3.64
N GLN A 141 -20.83 14.69 2.82
CA GLN A 141 -21.00 13.24 2.95
C GLN A 141 -20.41 12.75 4.27
N VAL A 142 -19.20 13.19 4.63
CA VAL A 142 -18.57 12.85 5.91
C VAL A 142 -19.41 13.39 7.09
N GLU A 143 -19.90 14.63 7.00
CA GLU A 143 -20.80 15.23 7.99
C GLU A 143 -22.08 14.40 8.19
N THR A 144 -22.64 13.85 7.10
CA THR A 144 -23.80 12.94 7.17
C THR A 144 -23.47 11.67 7.96
N PHE A 145 -22.29 11.09 7.76
CA PHE A 145 -21.85 9.93 8.55
C PHE A 145 -21.63 10.29 10.02
N LEU A 146 -21.03 11.44 10.32
CA LEU A 146 -20.84 11.89 11.71
C LEU A 146 -22.16 12.15 12.43
N ALA A 147 -23.12 12.79 11.75
CA ALA A 147 -24.47 12.98 12.28
C ALA A 147 -25.10 11.63 12.64
N LYS A 148 -24.95 10.63 11.74
CA LYS A 148 -25.44 9.27 11.96
C LYS A 148 -24.75 8.60 13.15
N TYR A 149 -23.43 8.68 13.25
CA TYR A 149 -22.66 8.04 14.33
C TYR A 149 -22.98 8.67 15.69
N MET A 150 -23.07 10.00 15.76
CA MET A 150 -23.54 10.70 16.96
C MET A 150 -24.96 10.26 17.35
N ALA A 151 -25.88 10.20 16.39
CA ALA A 151 -27.26 9.75 16.64
C ALA A 151 -27.37 8.26 16.99
N SER A 152 -26.38 7.44 16.62
CA SER A 152 -26.30 6.02 16.99
C SER A 152 -25.76 5.83 18.42
N GLY A 153 -25.19 6.86 19.04
CA GLY A 153 -24.68 6.84 20.41
C GLY A 153 -23.16 6.79 20.54
N PHE A 154 -22.40 6.86 19.43
CA PHE A 154 -20.94 7.00 19.52
C PHE A 154 -20.58 8.34 20.15
N LYS A 155 -19.68 8.32 21.13
CA LYS A 155 -19.17 9.53 21.81
C LYS A 155 -17.83 10.00 21.26
N ASN A 156 -17.11 9.11 20.58
CA ASN A 156 -15.76 9.35 20.08
C ASN A 156 -15.68 8.97 18.61
N VAL A 157 -14.84 9.68 17.86
CA VAL A 157 -14.52 9.37 16.47
C VAL A 157 -13.03 9.61 16.21
N TRP A 158 -12.48 8.89 15.25
CA TRP A 158 -11.17 9.15 14.67
C TRP A 158 -11.31 9.40 13.19
N PHE A 159 -10.35 10.10 12.62
CA PHE A 159 -10.19 10.20 11.17
C PHE A 159 -8.95 9.45 10.72
N ALA A 160 -8.89 9.08 9.44
CA ALA A 160 -7.69 8.56 8.83
C ALA A 160 -7.44 9.16 7.45
N SER A 161 -6.22 9.68 7.28
CA SER A 161 -5.63 10.10 6.02
C SER A 161 -4.56 9.09 5.58
N ALA A 162 -3.93 9.30 4.43
CA ALA A 162 -2.84 8.46 3.95
C ALA A 162 -1.65 9.32 3.50
N PHE A 163 -0.42 8.91 3.87
CA PHE A 163 0.82 9.55 3.40
C PHE A 163 1.52 8.74 2.29
N LYS A 164 1.16 7.46 2.11
CA LYS A 164 1.58 6.57 1.02
C LYS A 164 0.53 5.49 0.74
N GLY A 165 0.59 4.89 -0.45
CA GLY A 165 -0.43 3.95 -0.92
C GLY A 165 -1.76 4.66 -1.18
N ALA A 166 -2.83 3.91 -1.45
CA ALA A 166 -4.15 4.45 -1.81
C ALA A 166 -4.20 5.31 -3.10
N THR A 167 -3.10 5.36 -3.85
CA THR A 167 -2.91 6.15 -5.09
C THR A 167 -2.73 5.27 -6.33
N GLY A 168 -2.23 4.04 -6.15
CA GLY A 168 -2.12 3.04 -7.21
C GLY A 168 -1.60 1.70 -6.70
N VAL A 169 -2.13 0.59 -7.24
CA VAL A 169 -1.80 -0.78 -6.83
C VAL A 169 -0.33 -1.17 -7.05
N SER A 170 0.31 -0.53 -8.03
CA SER A 170 1.73 -0.74 -8.39
C SER A 170 2.49 0.59 -8.39
N GLN A 171 2.07 1.55 -7.56
CA GLN A 171 2.72 2.85 -7.46
C GLN A 171 4.14 2.68 -6.92
N VAL A 172 5.14 3.21 -7.62
CA VAL A 172 6.54 3.16 -7.15
C VAL A 172 6.93 4.47 -6.47
N TRP A 173 6.54 5.59 -7.07
CA TRP A 173 6.91 6.93 -6.66
C TRP A 173 5.77 7.63 -5.91
N THR A 174 6.02 8.20 -4.74
CA THR A 174 4.93 8.76 -3.91
C THR A 174 4.45 10.12 -4.43
N PRO A 175 3.15 10.28 -4.73
CA PRO A 175 2.58 11.57 -5.14
C PRO A 175 2.33 12.48 -3.93
N ILE A 176 3.37 13.18 -3.47
CA ILE A 176 3.33 14.08 -2.30
C ILE A 176 2.16 15.07 -2.36
N LYS A 177 1.88 15.68 -3.52
CA LYS A 177 0.77 16.66 -3.65
C LYS A 177 -0.59 16.04 -3.32
N PHE A 178 -0.84 14.83 -3.83
CA PHE A 178 -2.09 14.11 -3.59
C PHE A 178 -2.32 13.89 -2.09
N HIS A 179 -1.29 13.41 -1.40
CA HIS A 179 -1.36 13.17 0.04
C HIS A 179 -1.49 14.48 0.82
N LEU A 180 -0.72 15.51 0.47
CA LEU A 180 -0.84 16.84 1.07
C LEU A 180 -2.27 17.38 0.97
N ASP A 181 -2.88 17.31 -0.21
CA ASP A 181 -4.24 17.79 -0.45
C ASP A 181 -5.27 17.00 0.36
N ASN A 182 -5.11 15.68 0.48
CA ASN A 182 -5.93 14.85 1.35
C ASN A 182 -5.86 15.30 2.82
N HIS A 183 -4.66 15.63 3.32
CA HIS A 183 -4.50 16.14 4.69
C HIS A 183 -5.10 17.53 4.87
N LEU A 184 -4.93 18.43 3.90
CA LEU A 184 -5.56 19.75 3.92
C LEU A 184 -7.10 19.63 3.92
N ARG A 185 -7.65 18.66 3.19
CA ARG A 185 -9.08 18.37 3.17
C ARG A 185 -9.57 17.83 4.51
N TRP A 186 -8.82 16.92 5.14
CA TRP A 186 -9.10 16.47 6.50
C TRP A 186 -9.04 17.60 7.53
N LEU A 187 -8.09 18.53 7.42
CA LEU A 187 -8.03 19.71 8.29
C LEU A 187 -9.25 20.62 8.13
N GLN A 188 -9.84 20.72 6.93
CA GLN A 188 -11.12 21.40 6.74
C GLN A 188 -12.26 20.65 7.46
N MET A 189 -12.32 19.33 7.32
CA MET A 189 -13.31 18.48 7.99
C MET A 189 -13.20 18.55 9.52
N ILE A 190 -11.98 18.59 10.07
CA ILE A 190 -11.75 18.75 11.51
C ILE A 190 -12.38 20.04 12.04
N LYS A 191 -12.37 21.13 11.26
CA LYS A 191 -13.01 22.40 11.67
C LYS A 191 -14.53 22.28 11.78
N SER A 192 -15.16 21.38 11.01
CA SER A 192 -16.61 21.18 11.06
C SER A 192 -17.07 20.22 12.16
N ILE A 193 -16.15 19.61 12.92
CA ILE A 193 -16.51 18.74 14.06
C ILE A 193 -17.36 19.46 15.11
N SER A 194 -17.21 20.78 15.25
CA SER A 194 -17.98 21.61 16.17
C SER A 194 -19.49 21.58 15.91
N LYS A 195 -19.93 21.15 14.72
CA LYS A 195 -21.34 20.89 14.40
C LYS A 195 -21.92 19.67 15.14
N PHE A 196 -21.08 18.82 15.73
CA PHE A 196 -21.45 17.57 16.39
C PHE A 196 -21.04 17.59 17.88
N PRO A 197 -21.74 18.35 18.74
CA PRO A 197 -21.27 18.67 20.09
C PRO A 197 -21.12 17.45 21.01
N SER A 198 -21.82 16.34 20.72
CA SER A 198 -21.75 15.09 21.50
C SER A 198 -20.77 14.07 20.94
N LEU A 199 -20.01 14.43 19.90
CA LEU A 199 -19.02 13.56 19.25
C LEU A 199 -17.63 14.18 19.34
N HIS A 200 -16.74 13.52 20.08
CA HIS A 200 -15.37 13.99 20.29
C HIS A 200 -14.41 13.37 19.27
N LEU A 201 -13.75 14.21 18.48
CA LEU A 201 -12.61 13.77 17.68
C LEU A 201 -11.42 13.48 18.59
N GLN A 202 -10.95 12.24 18.58
CA GLN A 202 -9.82 11.81 19.41
C GLN A 202 -8.47 11.85 18.70
N GLY A 203 -8.46 11.82 17.37
CA GLY A 203 -7.24 11.96 16.60
C GLY A 203 -7.41 11.73 15.10
N LEU A 204 -6.32 11.95 14.38
CA LEU A 204 -6.16 11.68 12.95
C LEU A 204 -5.01 10.68 12.78
N ALA A 205 -5.30 9.51 12.21
CA ALA A 205 -4.31 8.51 11.86
C ALA A 205 -3.74 8.78 10.45
N LEU A 206 -2.42 8.75 10.31
CA LEU A 206 -1.73 8.86 9.02
C LEU A 206 -1.36 7.45 8.57
N THR A 207 -2.14 6.88 7.65
CA THR A 207 -1.93 5.52 7.15
C THR A 207 -0.84 5.46 6.08
N GLY A 208 -0.13 4.34 6.03
CA GLY A 208 0.88 4.07 5.02
C GLY A 208 0.73 2.66 4.46
N TRP A 209 -0.20 2.49 3.53
CA TRP A 209 -0.50 1.19 2.93
C TRP A 209 0.67 0.70 2.10
N GLN A 210 1.05 -0.57 2.26
CA GLN A 210 2.18 -1.18 1.55
C GLN A 210 1.76 -2.07 0.39
N ARG A 211 0.53 -2.56 0.44
CA ARG A 211 -0.13 -3.43 -0.54
C ARG A 211 -1.63 -3.15 -0.50
N TYR A 212 -2.33 -3.49 -1.57
CA TYR A 212 -3.79 -3.38 -1.64
C TYR A 212 -4.47 -4.63 -1.11
N ASP A 213 -3.81 -5.79 -1.21
CA ASP A 213 -4.21 -7.02 -0.58
C ASP A 213 -2.97 -7.93 -0.33
N HIS A 214 -3.15 -9.12 0.23
CA HIS A 214 -2.04 -10.04 0.54
C HIS A 214 -1.36 -10.60 -0.73
N TYR A 215 -2.05 -10.58 -1.86
CA TYR A 215 -1.60 -11.15 -3.14
C TYR A 215 -1.04 -10.09 -4.10
N SER A 216 -1.30 -8.81 -3.86
CA SER A 216 -0.75 -7.72 -4.66
C SER A 216 0.74 -7.55 -4.42
N THR A 217 1.45 -7.02 -5.41
CA THR A 217 2.85 -6.59 -5.25
C THR A 217 2.95 -5.40 -4.30
N LEU A 218 4.18 -5.07 -3.90
CA LEU A 218 4.46 -3.82 -3.18
C LEU A 218 4.05 -2.60 -4.02
N CYS A 219 3.45 -1.61 -3.36
CA CYS A 219 3.44 -0.23 -3.85
C CYS A 219 4.67 0.52 -3.30
N GLU A 220 4.59 1.83 -3.07
CA GLU A 220 5.75 2.67 -2.78
C GLU A 220 6.50 2.14 -1.56
N LEU A 221 7.83 2.10 -1.64
CA LEU A 221 8.66 1.73 -0.50
C LEU A 221 8.60 2.83 0.57
N LEU A 222 8.79 2.46 1.84
CA LEU A 222 8.76 3.42 2.94
C LEU A 222 9.79 4.56 2.76
N PRO A 223 11.07 4.31 2.42
CA PRO A 223 12.03 5.39 2.16
C PRO A 223 11.58 6.39 1.08
N VAL A 224 10.89 5.89 0.05
CA VAL A 224 10.36 6.72 -1.05
C VAL A 224 9.24 7.65 -0.54
N ALA A 225 8.47 7.17 0.44
CA ALA A 225 7.35 7.89 1.04
C ALA A 225 7.71 8.79 2.23
N ILE A 226 8.92 8.70 2.79
CA ILE A 226 9.32 9.52 3.96
C ILE A 226 9.12 11.04 3.71
N PRO A 227 9.46 11.59 2.53
CA PRO A 227 9.20 13.01 2.25
C PRO A 227 7.70 13.35 2.34
N SER A 228 6.83 12.48 1.82
CA SER A 228 5.38 12.62 1.93
C SER A 228 4.91 12.56 3.39
N LEU A 229 5.43 11.61 4.18
CA LEU A 229 5.14 11.48 5.60
C LEU A 229 5.48 12.76 6.36
N VAL A 230 6.67 13.32 6.15
CA VAL A 230 7.09 14.56 6.82
C VAL A 230 6.21 15.74 6.40
N VAL A 231 5.96 15.91 5.09
CA VAL A 231 5.07 16.97 4.59
C VAL A 231 3.68 16.87 5.21
N CYS A 232 3.09 15.66 5.21
CA CYS A 232 1.77 15.41 5.76
C CYS A 232 1.72 15.66 7.27
N MET A 233 2.69 15.13 8.02
CA MET A 233 2.77 15.27 9.47
C MET A 233 2.97 16.75 9.87
N GLN A 234 3.88 17.46 9.20
CA GLN A 234 4.09 18.89 9.44
C GLN A 234 2.83 19.70 9.11
N THR A 235 2.13 19.37 8.03
CA THR A 235 0.86 20.02 7.66
C THR A 235 -0.20 19.87 8.74
N VAL A 236 -0.44 18.66 9.22
CA VAL A 236 -1.43 18.40 10.28
C VAL A 236 -1.04 19.09 11.59
N THR A 237 0.24 19.03 11.96
CA THR A 237 0.76 19.63 13.21
C THR A 237 0.56 21.14 13.25
N HIS A 238 0.70 21.84 12.11
CA HIS A 238 0.59 23.30 12.03
C HIS A 238 -0.78 23.76 11.49
N GLY A 239 -1.69 22.83 11.16
CA GLY A 239 -3.02 23.11 10.62
C GLY A 239 -3.03 23.69 9.19
N SER A 240 -1.88 23.76 8.52
CA SER A 240 -1.71 24.25 7.15
C SER A 240 -0.30 23.93 6.62
N PHE A 241 -0.08 24.06 5.31
CA PHE A 241 1.24 23.89 4.67
C PHE A 241 1.75 25.23 4.13
N THR A 242 2.25 26.09 5.02
CA THR A 242 2.83 27.40 4.65
C THR A 242 4.28 27.27 4.19
N ASN A 243 4.87 28.38 3.73
CA ASN A 243 6.29 28.43 3.37
C ASN A 243 7.21 28.10 4.55
N GLU A 244 6.83 28.47 5.77
CA GLU A 244 7.56 28.14 7.01
C GLU A 244 7.52 26.63 7.27
N VAL A 245 6.35 26.02 7.12
CA VAL A 245 6.17 24.56 7.26
C VAL A 245 6.95 23.80 6.20
N LYS A 246 6.96 24.30 4.95
CA LYS A 246 7.78 23.77 3.87
C LYS A 246 9.27 23.84 4.19
N LYS A 247 9.78 24.99 4.66
CA LYS A 247 11.19 25.17 5.06
C LYS A 247 11.58 24.24 6.21
N LYS A 248 10.71 24.07 7.20
CA LYS A 248 10.93 23.12 8.30
C LYS A 248 11.00 21.68 7.79
N SER A 249 10.11 21.30 6.87
CA SER A 249 10.13 19.97 6.23
C SER A 249 11.43 19.74 5.45
N GLN A 250 11.90 20.75 4.70
CA GLN A 250 13.18 20.71 3.98
C GLN A 250 14.35 20.49 4.93
N GLN A 251 14.42 21.24 6.03
CA GLN A 251 15.47 21.11 7.03
C GLN A 251 15.47 19.74 7.70
N MET A 252 14.30 19.20 8.06
CA MET A 252 14.19 17.86 8.66
C MET A 252 14.63 16.74 7.72
N LEU A 253 14.34 16.89 6.42
CA LEU A 253 14.68 15.90 5.41
C LEU A 253 16.11 16.10 4.86
N GLY A 254 16.76 17.24 5.10
CA GLY A 254 18.05 17.59 4.50
C GLY A 254 17.97 17.85 2.99
N PHE A 255 16.81 18.26 2.48
CA PHE A 255 16.63 18.63 1.08
C PHE A 255 16.88 20.12 0.85
N LYS A 256 17.40 20.46 -0.33
CA LYS A 256 17.51 21.85 -0.81
C LYS A 256 16.14 22.41 -1.15
N ASN A 257 15.30 21.61 -1.78
CA ASN A 257 13.93 21.98 -2.13
C ASN A 257 12.99 20.76 -2.10
N ILE A 258 11.72 21.00 -1.81
CA ILE A 258 10.65 20.00 -1.93
C ILE A 258 9.62 20.61 -2.87
N ASN A 259 9.55 20.10 -4.09
CA ASN A 259 8.57 20.53 -5.07
C ASN A 259 7.38 19.56 -5.00
N VAL A 260 6.39 19.91 -4.18
CA VAL A 260 5.19 19.09 -4.00
C VAL A 260 4.42 18.94 -5.31
N ASP A 261 4.32 19.99 -6.13
CA ASP A 261 3.53 19.98 -7.36
C ASP A 261 4.10 19.02 -8.41
N ASN A 262 5.42 18.93 -8.50
CA ASN A 262 6.10 17.97 -9.38
C ASN A 262 6.36 16.62 -8.69
N ASN A 263 6.05 16.49 -7.39
CA ASN A 263 6.37 15.32 -6.56
C ASN A 263 7.87 14.98 -6.54
N VAL A 264 8.76 15.97 -6.70
CA VAL A 264 10.23 15.77 -6.72
C VAL A 264 10.88 16.62 -5.63
N SER A 265 11.88 16.06 -4.95
CA SER A 265 12.71 16.80 -4.01
C SER A 265 14.13 16.93 -4.54
N GLU A 266 14.73 18.10 -4.32
CA GLU A 266 16.10 18.41 -4.76
C GLU A 266 17.09 18.30 -3.59
N GLY A 267 18.26 17.73 -3.86
CA GLY A 267 19.30 17.46 -2.86
C GLY A 267 19.32 15.98 -2.44
N GLU A 268 20.36 15.60 -1.71
CA GLU A 268 20.63 14.19 -1.38
C GLU A 268 19.70 13.69 -0.26
N GLY A 269 19.31 14.56 0.66
CA GLY A 269 18.56 14.19 1.86
C GLY A 269 19.48 13.65 2.96
N THR A 270 18.99 13.63 4.20
CA THR A 270 19.74 13.17 5.39
C THR A 270 18.94 12.21 6.28
N PHE A 271 17.77 11.76 5.82
CA PHE A 271 16.93 10.81 6.53
C PHE A 271 17.35 9.35 6.24
N ALA A 272 16.99 8.43 7.13
CA ALA A 272 17.26 7.01 6.94
C ALA A 272 16.58 6.49 5.66
N GLY A 273 17.38 5.94 4.74
CA GLY A 273 16.92 5.48 3.43
C GLY A 273 16.91 6.56 2.34
N ALA A 274 17.55 7.72 2.56
CA ALA A 274 17.73 8.74 1.53
C ALA A 274 18.47 8.19 0.30
N GLU A 275 19.47 7.31 0.45
CA GLU A 275 20.09 6.67 -0.72
C GLU A 275 19.06 5.87 -1.53
N ILE A 276 18.22 5.06 -0.89
CA ILE A 276 17.16 4.28 -1.55
C ILE A 276 16.17 5.21 -2.27
N TYR A 277 15.78 6.33 -1.66
CA TYR A 277 14.94 7.35 -2.32
C TYR A 277 15.55 7.81 -3.65
N GLN A 278 16.83 8.19 -3.65
CA GLN A 278 17.53 8.63 -4.86
C GLN A 278 17.66 7.49 -5.89
N MET A 279 17.91 6.26 -5.40
CA MET A 279 18.09 5.12 -6.28
C MET A 279 16.81 4.68 -6.97
N VAL A 280 15.72 4.62 -6.23
CA VAL A 280 14.40 4.37 -6.81
C VAL A 280 14.01 5.48 -7.79
N HIS A 281 14.30 6.74 -7.46
CA HIS A 281 14.05 7.84 -8.39
C HIS A 281 14.77 7.61 -9.73
N ARG A 282 16.08 7.35 -9.71
CA ARG A 282 16.85 7.08 -10.94
C ARG A 282 16.38 5.83 -11.69
N ILE A 283 16.09 4.74 -10.99
CA ILE A 283 15.54 3.52 -11.63
C ILE A 283 14.23 3.86 -12.34
N SER A 284 13.29 4.52 -11.64
CA SER A 284 11.96 4.82 -12.17
C SER A 284 11.98 5.80 -13.36
N GLN A 285 12.92 6.75 -13.39
CA GLN A 285 13.00 7.78 -14.43
C GLN A 285 13.83 7.36 -15.65
N ASN A 286 14.89 6.56 -15.46
CA ASN A 286 15.92 6.36 -16.48
C ASN A 286 15.99 4.94 -17.04
N MET A 287 15.75 3.90 -16.24
CA MET A 287 16.06 2.53 -16.65
C MET A 287 15.30 2.11 -17.91
N LYS A 288 13.97 2.24 -17.89
CA LYS A 288 13.14 1.83 -19.02
C LYS A 288 13.56 2.55 -20.30
N SER A 289 13.73 3.87 -20.25
CA SER A 289 14.06 4.67 -21.43
C SER A 289 15.46 4.34 -21.97
N GLU A 290 16.47 4.21 -21.11
CA GLU A 290 17.83 3.84 -21.51
C GLU A 290 17.91 2.42 -22.10
N VAL A 291 17.26 1.44 -21.45
CA VAL A 291 17.27 0.05 -21.92
C VAL A 291 16.48 -0.10 -23.23
N THR A 292 15.29 0.49 -23.33
CA THR A 292 14.51 0.49 -24.57
C THR A 292 15.22 1.24 -25.69
N HIS A 293 15.95 2.32 -25.39
CA HIS A 293 16.75 3.03 -26.39
C HIS A 293 17.77 2.09 -27.05
N VAL A 294 18.59 1.41 -26.24
CA VAL A 294 19.64 0.54 -26.79
C VAL A 294 19.12 -0.74 -27.41
N LEU A 295 17.98 -1.28 -26.95
CA LEU A 295 17.44 -2.55 -27.50
C LEU A 295 16.49 -2.35 -28.69
N GLU A 296 15.69 -1.29 -28.70
CA GLU A 296 14.55 -1.16 -29.63
C GLU A 296 14.63 0.05 -30.55
N SER A 297 15.37 1.09 -30.18
CA SER A 297 15.44 2.33 -30.98
C SER A 297 16.55 2.29 -32.02
N ASN A 298 17.48 1.34 -31.93
CA ASN A 298 18.58 1.18 -32.88
C ASN A 298 18.13 0.37 -34.12
N SER A 299 18.10 1.02 -35.29
CA SER A 299 17.71 0.41 -36.57
C SER A 299 18.68 -0.67 -37.05
N GLU A 300 19.96 -0.57 -36.69
CA GLU A 300 21.00 -1.55 -37.01
C GLU A 300 20.73 -2.88 -36.29
N ILE A 301 20.32 -2.82 -35.01
CA ILE A 301 19.94 -4.02 -34.24
C ILE A 301 18.75 -4.72 -34.87
N LYS A 302 17.75 -3.98 -35.35
CA LYS A 302 16.57 -4.56 -36.01
C LYS A 302 16.93 -5.34 -37.27
N GLY A 303 17.96 -4.92 -38.01
CA GLY A 303 18.38 -5.57 -39.25
C GLY A 303 19.46 -6.64 -39.07
N TRP A 304 20.39 -6.45 -38.13
CA TRP A 304 21.61 -7.26 -38.03
C TRP A 304 21.75 -8.06 -36.73
N PHE A 305 20.87 -7.82 -35.74
CA PHE A 305 20.88 -8.56 -34.48
C PHE A 305 19.49 -8.76 -33.89
N SER A 306 18.53 -9.01 -34.78
CA SER A 306 17.13 -9.26 -34.43
C SER A 306 16.96 -10.55 -33.62
N GLN A 307 15.73 -10.82 -33.16
CA GLN A 307 15.38 -12.11 -32.56
C GLN A 307 15.71 -13.30 -33.49
N TYR A 308 15.61 -13.13 -34.82
CA TYR A 308 15.97 -14.17 -35.78
C TYR A 308 17.48 -14.47 -35.74
N ASN A 309 18.32 -13.43 -35.77
CA ASN A 309 19.78 -13.56 -35.70
C ASN A 309 20.22 -14.26 -34.42
N ARG A 310 19.67 -13.82 -33.28
CA ARG A 310 19.97 -14.37 -31.95
C ARG A 310 19.54 -15.84 -31.83
N LYS A 311 18.30 -16.15 -32.22
CA LYS A 311 17.76 -17.52 -32.21
C LYS A 311 18.61 -18.51 -33.00
N TYR A 312 19.10 -18.09 -34.16
CA TYR A 312 19.89 -18.95 -35.05
C TYR A 312 21.40 -18.72 -34.97
N ARG A 313 21.84 -17.93 -34.00
CA ARG A 313 23.24 -17.70 -33.64
C ARG A 313 24.12 -17.30 -34.83
N PHE A 314 23.70 -16.31 -35.60
CA PHE A 314 24.48 -15.80 -36.73
C PHE A 314 24.32 -14.28 -36.89
N ALA A 315 25.44 -13.59 -37.15
CA ALA A 315 25.48 -12.17 -37.47
C ALA A 315 26.85 -11.81 -38.08
N ASN A 316 26.96 -10.60 -38.64
CA ASN A 316 28.23 -10.07 -39.13
C ASN A 316 28.91 -9.26 -38.01
N PRO A 317 30.08 -9.67 -37.49
CA PRO A 317 30.78 -8.97 -36.41
C PRO A 317 31.01 -7.49 -36.68
N ARG A 318 31.34 -7.13 -37.94
CA ARG A 318 31.52 -5.72 -38.34
C ARG A 318 30.28 -4.88 -38.05
N ASN A 319 29.08 -5.40 -38.34
CA ASN A 319 27.84 -4.67 -38.11
C ASN A 319 27.48 -4.67 -36.61
N MET A 320 27.91 -5.70 -35.88
CA MET A 320 27.72 -5.77 -34.43
C MET A 320 28.59 -4.77 -33.67
N ASP A 321 29.77 -4.43 -34.18
CA ASP A 321 30.66 -3.44 -33.57
C ASP A 321 30.05 -2.04 -33.54
N HIS A 322 29.16 -1.70 -34.47
CA HIS A 322 28.53 -0.37 -34.53
C HIS A 322 27.63 -0.06 -33.32
N PHE A 323 26.96 -1.06 -32.76
CA PHE A 323 26.05 -0.88 -31.62
C PHE A 323 26.54 -1.53 -30.31
N GLY A 324 27.46 -2.50 -30.39
CA GLY A 324 27.89 -3.29 -29.23
C GLY A 324 28.47 -2.46 -28.08
N GLY A 325 29.28 -1.45 -28.39
CA GLY A 325 29.90 -0.60 -27.37
C GLY A 325 28.89 0.11 -26.47
N GLU A 326 27.80 0.63 -27.06
CA GLU A 326 26.75 1.30 -26.30
C GLU A 326 25.95 0.32 -25.44
N VAL A 327 25.52 -0.80 -26.02
CA VAL A 327 24.76 -1.84 -25.31
C VAL A 327 25.53 -2.36 -24.10
N LEU A 328 26.81 -2.72 -24.29
CA LEU A 328 27.68 -3.23 -23.22
C LEU A 328 27.91 -2.19 -22.13
N ARG A 329 28.06 -0.92 -22.50
CA ARG A 329 28.19 0.20 -21.55
C ARG A 329 26.93 0.35 -20.69
N VAL A 330 25.75 0.39 -21.31
CA VAL A 330 24.46 0.53 -20.59
C VAL A 330 24.23 -0.66 -19.67
N HIS A 331 24.48 -1.89 -20.15
CA HIS A 331 24.39 -3.09 -19.34
C HIS A 331 25.29 -3.02 -18.11
N LYS A 332 26.59 -2.76 -18.30
CA LYS A 332 27.56 -2.67 -17.19
C LYS A 332 27.15 -1.60 -16.17
N GLN A 333 26.76 -0.41 -16.66
CA GLN A 333 26.34 0.70 -15.82
C GLN A 333 25.14 0.33 -14.93
N TRP A 334 24.14 -0.36 -15.47
CA TRP A 334 22.97 -0.77 -14.69
C TRP A 334 23.27 -1.95 -13.76
N GLU A 335 24.06 -2.94 -14.15
CA GLU A 335 24.45 -4.03 -13.24
C GLU A 335 25.20 -3.52 -12.01
N GLU A 336 26.17 -2.62 -12.20
CA GLU A 336 26.91 -2.01 -11.09
C GLU A 336 25.97 -1.19 -10.18
N TYR A 337 25.06 -0.41 -10.78
CA TYR A 337 24.09 0.39 -10.04
C TYR A 337 23.13 -0.47 -9.22
N LEU A 338 22.62 -1.54 -9.80
CA LEU A 338 21.67 -2.46 -9.17
C LEU A 338 22.31 -3.34 -8.10
N GLY A 339 23.60 -3.68 -8.26
CA GLY A 339 24.38 -4.33 -7.20
C GLY A 339 24.42 -3.48 -5.94
N ASN A 340 24.74 -2.19 -6.08
CA ASN A 340 24.71 -1.26 -4.95
C ASN A 340 23.29 -1.04 -4.41
N PHE A 341 22.29 -0.96 -5.29
CA PHE A 341 20.89 -0.78 -4.87
C PHE A 341 20.41 -1.93 -3.98
N ARG A 342 20.72 -3.17 -4.37
CA ARG A 342 20.41 -4.36 -3.59
C ARG A 342 21.06 -4.30 -2.21
N LEU A 343 22.35 -3.93 -2.13
CA LEU A 343 23.05 -3.77 -0.85
C LEU A 343 22.38 -2.74 0.06
N GLU A 344 21.93 -1.60 -0.47
CA GLU A 344 21.21 -0.60 0.32
C GLU A 344 19.84 -1.10 0.78
N MET A 345 19.09 -1.76 -0.09
CA MET A 345 17.78 -2.33 0.23
C MET A 345 17.86 -3.39 1.32
N GLU A 346 18.86 -4.28 1.26
CA GLU A 346 19.07 -5.37 2.23
C GLU A 346 19.47 -4.88 3.63
N LYS A 347 19.85 -3.59 3.80
CA LYS A 347 20.06 -3.00 5.12
C LYS A 347 18.76 -2.79 5.90
N ILE A 348 17.61 -2.68 5.22
CA ILE A 348 16.32 -2.31 5.83
C ILE A 348 15.19 -3.30 5.52
N TYR A 349 15.31 -4.08 4.45
CA TYR A 349 14.30 -5.03 4.00
C TYR A 349 14.84 -6.46 4.03
N PHE A 350 13.92 -7.40 4.27
CA PHE A 350 14.22 -8.81 4.10
C PHE A 350 14.48 -9.14 2.62
N SER A 351 15.28 -10.18 2.37
CA SER A 351 15.70 -10.56 1.02
C SER A 351 14.52 -10.82 0.08
N ASP A 352 13.43 -11.39 0.57
CA ASP A 352 12.21 -11.66 -0.20
C ASP A 352 11.52 -10.38 -0.69
N THR A 353 11.52 -9.33 0.13
CA THR A 353 11.01 -8.00 -0.22
C THR A 353 11.88 -7.33 -1.28
N VAL A 354 13.21 -7.49 -1.18
CA VAL A 354 14.15 -6.97 -2.16
C VAL A 354 14.00 -7.70 -3.50
N GLU A 355 13.93 -9.03 -3.48
CA GLU A 355 13.71 -9.85 -4.67
C GLU A 355 12.40 -9.49 -5.36
N GLU A 356 11.29 -9.43 -4.62
CA GLU A 356 10.00 -9.05 -5.20
C GLU A 356 10.06 -7.67 -5.88
N TRP A 357 10.65 -6.67 -5.21
CA TRP A 357 10.73 -5.34 -5.79
C TRP A 357 11.56 -5.32 -7.08
N MET A 358 12.66 -6.08 -7.12
CA MET A 358 13.50 -6.24 -8.30
C MET A 358 12.77 -6.96 -9.43
N GLU A 359 12.04 -8.04 -9.13
CA GLU A 359 11.24 -8.79 -10.11
C GLU A 359 10.17 -7.93 -10.78
N VAL A 360 9.56 -7.02 -10.02
CA VAL A 360 8.49 -6.17 -10.52
C VAL A 360 9.03 -4.95 -11.28
N ASN A 361 10.09 -4.32 -10.79
CA ASN A 361 10.48 -2.97 -11.24
C ASN A 361 11.77 -2.93 -12.06
N VAL A 362 12.58 -3.99 -12.04
CA VAL A 362 13.94 -4.00 -12.64
C VAL A 362 14.09 -5.11 -13.67
N ASN A 363 13.81 -6.35 -13.29
CA ASN A 363 14.00 -7.53 -14.13
C ASN A 363 13.25 -7.48 -15.47
N PRO A 364 12.04 -6.88 -15.59
CA PRO A 364 11.37 -6.74 -16.88
C PRO A 364 12.19 -5.99 -17.94
N TYR A 365 13.15 -5.15 -17.52
CA TYR A 365 14.06 -4.42 -18.41
C TYR A 365 15.44 -5.08 -18.46
N MET A 366 15.97 -5.47 -17.30
CA MET A 366 17.33 -6.00 -17.24
C MET A 366 17.47 -7.40 -17.81
N ASP A 367 16.46 -8.27 -17.69
CA ASP A 367 16.57 -9.64 -18.20
C ASP A 367 16.66 -9.69 -19.74
N PRO A 368 15.85 -8.92 -20.50
CA PRO A 368 16.05 -8.76 -21.94
C PRO A 368 17.45 -8.24 -22.29
N LEU A 369 17.98 -7.26 -21.54
CA LEU A 369 19.30 -6.69 -21.78
C LEU A 369 20.42 -7.69 -21.50
N ARG A 370 20.35 -8.41 -20.37
CA ARG A 370 21.28 -9.48 -20.00
C ARG A 370 21.30 -10.59 -21.05
N ALA A 371 20.12 -11.04 -21.49
CA ALA A 371 19.99 -12.03 -22.55
C ALA A 371 20.58 -11.53 -23.87
N PHE A 372 20.31 -10.28 -24.24
CA PHE A 372 20.87 -9.66 -25.45
C PHE A 372 22.40 -9.59 -25.39
N VAL A 373 22.98 -9.16 -24.27
CA VAL A 373 24.43 -9.10 -24.08
C VAL A 373 25.07 -10.48 -24.14
N LYS A 374 24.43 -11.48 -23.52
CA LYS A 374 24.88 -12.87 -23.62
C LYS A 374 24.89 -13.34 -25.08
N ASP A 375 23.81 -13.13 -25.82
CA ASP A 375 23.74 -13.49 -27.24
C ASP A 375 24.79 -12.76 -28.06
N TYR A 376 25.05 -11.47 -27.75
CA TYR A 376 26.07 -10.67 -28.43
C TYR A 376 27.45 -11.30 -28.27
N HIS A 377 27.84 -11.63 -27.04
CA HIS A 377 29.12 -12.28 -26.76
C HIS A 377 29.23 -13.65 -27.44
N ASP A 378 28.18 -14.47 -27.33
CA ASP A 378 28.15 -15.81 -27.90
C ASP A 378 28.27 -15.79 -29.42
N ILE A 379 27.65 -14.82 -30.10
CA ILE A 379 27.67 -14.70 -31.57
C ILE A 379 28.94 -14.02 -32.07
N MET A 380 29.46 -13.02 -31.36
CA MET A 380 30.78 -12.44 -31.67
C MET A 380 31.88 -13.51 -31.65
N ALA A 381 31.85 -14.42 -30.67
CA ALA A 381 32.81 -15.52 -30.56
C ALA A 381 32.75 -16.51 -31.75
N LEU A 382 31.65 -16.54 -32.51
CA LEU A 382 31.53 -17.36 -33.71
C LEU A 382 32.31 -16.81 -34.90
N ASN A 383 32.73 -15.54 -34.89
CA ASN A 383 33.49 -14.90 -35.98
C ASN A 383 32.83 -15.11 -37.36
N ALA A 384 31.55 -14.76 -37.50
CA ALA A 384 30.76 -14.89 -38.73
C ALA A 384 30.63 -16.33 -39.28
N LYS A 385 30.76 -17.36 -38.44
CA LYS A 385 30.46 -18.74 -38.86
C LYS A 385 29.02 -18.86 -39.39
N PRO A 386 28.79 -19.74 -40.38
CA PRO A 386 27.47 -19.95 -40.94
C PRO A 386 26.48 -20.44 -39.87
N LYS A 387 25.20 -20.16 -40.13
CA LYS A 387 24.06 -20.62 -39.33
C LYS A 387 24.20 -22.12 -39.05
N GLN A 388 24.19 -22.50 -37.77
CA GLN A 388 24.11 -23.92 -37.40
C GLN A 388 22.66 -24.38 -37.63
N ASN A 389 22.51 -25.49 -38.38
CA ASN A 389 21.21 -26.06 -38.72
C ASN A 389 20.51 -26.68 -37.51
#